data_AF-A0AAW4DUJ4-F1
#
_entry.id   AF-A0AAW4DUJ4-F1
#
_cell.length_a   1.000
_cell.length_b   1.000
_cell.length_c   1.000
_cell.angle_alpha   90.00
_cell.angle_beta   90.00
_cell.angle_gamma   90.00
#
_symmetry.space_group_name_H-M   'P 1'
#
loop_
_entity.id
_entity.type
_entity.pdbx_description
1 polymer ?
#
loop_
_entity_poly.entity_id
_entity_poly.type
_entity_poly.pdbx_seq_one_letter_code
_entity_poly.pdbx_strand_id
1 'polypeptide(L)'
;MSKEEYEREYGKTKLDHVLSHICKAFEKILEFCAILFVPFVVVEQLCIYGTSHPDKIISLLLVLMIFLTALAVRAVKKLRK
;
A
#
# COMPACT_ATOMS: atom_id res chain seq x y z
N MET A 1 22.51 -22.56 4.76
CA MET A 1 22.79 -21.99 3.42
C MET A 1 24.16 -22.46 3.01
N SER A 2 24.27 -23.22 1.93
CA SER A 2 25.58 -23.70 1.45
C SER A 2 26.34 -22.54 0.77
N LYS A 3 27.67 -22.64 0.66
CA LYS A 3 28.49 -21.61 0.02
C LYS A 3 28.12 -21.42 -1.46
N GLU A 4 27.69 -22.48 -2.14
CA GLU A 4 27.22 -22.46 -3.53
C GLU A 4 25.85 -21.80 -3.68
N GLU A 5 24.97 -21.95 -2.69
CA GLU A 5 23.69 -21.22 -2.64
C GLU A 5 23.92 -19.71 -2.46
N TYR A 6 24.85 -19.35 -1.58
CA TYR A 6 25.19 -17.96 -1.28
C TYR A 6 25.78 -17.24 -2.50
N GLU A 7 26.73 -17.88 -3.19
CA GLU A 7 27.33 -17.33 -4.41
C GLU A 7 26.36 -17.25 -5.58
N ARG A 8 25.33 -18.13 -5.64
CA ARG A 8 24.24 -18.02 -6.62
C ARG A 8 23.33 -16.84 -6.33
N GLU A 9 23.06 -16.54 -5.07
CA GLU A 9 22.05 -15.55 -4.68
C GLU A 9 22.61 -14.12 -4.57
N TYR A 10 23.89 -13.96 -4.21
CA TYR A 10 24.53 -12.66 -4.02
C TYR A 10 25.77 -12.43 -4.90
N GLY A 11 26.14 -13.42 -5.72
CA GLY A 11 27.32 -13.34 -6.58
C GLY A 11 28.64 -13.59 -5.84
N LYS A 12 29.72 -13.72 -6.61
CA LYS A 12 31.04 -14.11 -6.09
C LYS A 12 31.84 -12.93 -5.55
N THR A 13 31.53 -11.72 -5.99
CA THR A 13 32.30 -10.52 -5.65
C THR A 13 31.54 -9.64 -4.67
N LYS A 14 32.28 -8.80 -3.92
CA LYS A 14 31.67 -7.81 -3.01
C LYS A 14 30.76 -6.82 -3.74
N LEU A 15 31.07 -6.53 -5.01
CA LEU A 15 30.29 -5.65 -5.86
C LEU A 15 28.94 -6.30 -6.23
N ASP A 16 28.95 -7.57 -6.63
CA ASP A 16 27.72 -8.33 -6.91
C ASP A 16 26.81 -8.40 -5.68
N HIS A 17 27.42 -8.52 -4.50
CA HIS A 17 26.68 -8.61 -3.24
C HIS A 17 25.91 -7.32 -2.92
N VAL A 18 26.52 -6.17 -3.19
CA VAL A 18 25.89 -4.85 -3.01
C VAL A 18 24.80 -4.64 -4.07
N LEU A 19 25.08 -4.99 -5.33
CA LEU A 19 24.12 -4.93 -6.42
C LEU A 19 22.89 -5.82 -6.17
N SER A 20 23.09 -7.05 -5.68
CA SER A 20 22.00 -7.97 -5.36
C SER A 20 21.13 -7.43 -4.21
N HIS A 21 21.72 -6.81 -3.19
CA HIS A 21 20.95 -6.13 -2.14
C HIS A 21 20.15 -4.94 -2.66
N ILE A 22 20.74 -4.11 -3.53
CA ILE A 22 20.04 -2.97 -4.13
C ILE A 22 18.88 -3.46 -5.02
N CYS A 23 19.11 -4.52 -5.80
CA CYS A 23 18.09 -5.10 -6.68
C CYS A 23 16.90 -5.65 -5.86
N LYS A 24 17.17 -6.41 -4.79
CA LYS A 24 16.12 -6.89 -3.87
C LYS A 24 15.37 -5.75 -3.18
N ALA A 25 16.06 -4.69 -2.80
CA ALA A 25 15.43 -3.50 -2.20
C ALA A 25 14.52 -2.79 -3.21
N PHE A 26 14.98 -2.63 -4.46
CA PHE A 26 14.20 -2.01 -5.52
C PHE A 26 12.97 -2.84 -5.90
N GLU A 27 13.10 -4.16 -5.97
CA GLU A 27 11.98 -5.08 -6.19
C GLU A 27 10.90 -4.91 -5.12
N LYS A 28 11.30 -4.81 -3.84
CA LYS A 28 10.37 -4.59 -2.73
C LYS A 28 9.67 -3.23 -2.81
N ILE A 29 10.39 -2.18 -3.21
CA ILE A 29 9.79 -0.85 -3.43
C ILE A 29 8.79 -0.92 -4.58
N LEU A 30 9.13 -1.61 -5.67
CA LEU A 30 8.28 -1.73 -6.84
C LEU A 30 7.02 -2.55 -6.55
N GLU A 31 7.15 -3.64 -5.79
CA GLU A 31 6.02 -4.43 -5.27
C GLU A 31 5.09 -3.56 -4.39
N PHE A 32 5.67 -2.75 -3.50
CA PHE A 32 4.90 -1.83 -2.66
C PHE A 32 4.19 -0.75 -3.48
N CYS A 33 4.88 -0.15 -4.45
CA CYS A 33 4.29 0.83 -5.38
C CYS A 33 3.16 0.20 -6.21
N ALA A 34 3.31 -1.04 -6.67
CA ALA A 34 2.26 -1.73 -7.42
C ALA A 34 1.01 -2.00 -6.56
N ILE A 35 1.19 -2.40 -5.30
CA ILE A 35 0.08 -2.60 -4.35
C ILE A 35 -0.61 -1.27 -4.05
N LEU A 36 0.15 -0.20 -3.85
CA LEU A 36 -0.40 1.13 -3.59
C LEU A 36 -1.02 1.79 -4.83
N PHE A 37 -0.60 1.42 -6.03
CA PHE A 37 -1.12 2.03 -7.25
C PHE A 37 -2.64 1.85 -7.37
N VAL A 38 -3.16 0.67 -7.01
CA VAL A 38 -4.60 0.37 -7.06
C VAL A 38 -5.44 1.34 -6.20
N PRO A 39 -5.19 1.50 -4.87
CA PRO A 39 -5.95 2.45 -4.07
C PRO A 39 -5.70 3.90 -4.50
N PHE A 40 -4.50 4.27 -4.95
CA PHE A 40 -4.25 5.63 -5.46
C PHE A 40 -5.10 5.95 -6.69
N VAL A 41 -5.19 5.04 -7.66
CA VAL A 41 -6.04 5.21 -8.85
C VAL A 41 -7.52 5.32 -8.47
N VAL A 42 -7.98 4.54 -7.50
CA VAL A 42 -9.37 4.63 -7.03
C VAL A 42 -9.65 6.01 -6.41
N VAL A 43 -8.75 6.53 -5.58
CA VAL A 43 -8.88 7.85 -4.97
C VAL A 43 -8.86 8.94 -6.04
N GLU A 44 -7.94 8.87 -7.00
CA GLU A 44 -7.84 9.83 -8.10
C GLU A 44 -9.12 9.88 -8.93
N GLN A 45 -9.65 8.71 -9.32
CA GLN A 45 -10.90 8.65 -10.08
C GLN A 45 -12.10 9.13 -9.27
N LEU A 46 -12.11 8.86 -7.97
CA LEU A 46 -13.13 9.41 -7.07
C LEU A 46 -13.05 10.93 -7.00
N CYS A 47 -11.84 11.49 -6.90
CA CYS A 47 -11.64 12.95 -6.90
C CYS A 47 -12.07 13.59 -8.23
N ILE A 48 -11.68 13.02 -9.37
CA ILE A 48 -12.08 13.51 -10.70
C ILE A 48 -13.61 13.47 -10.85
N TYR A 49 -14.23 12.34 -10.49
CA TYR A 49 -15.69 12.21 -10.52
C TYR A 49 -16.37 13.20 -9.57
N GLY A 50 -15.78 13.45 -8.40
CA GLY A 50 -16.26 14.43 -7.42
C GLY A 50 -16.21 15.87 -7.89
N THR A 51 -15.19 16.23 -8.67
CA THR A 51 -15.13 17.57 -9.28
C THR A 51 -16.21 17.78 -10.34
N SER A 52 -16.58 16.72 -11.08
CA SER A 52 -17.62 16.78 -12.12
C SER A 52 -19.04 16.66 -11.56
N HIS A 53 -19.21 15.93 -10.45
CA HIS A 53 -20.51 15.62 -9.83
C HIS A 53 -20.44 15.75 -8.30
N PRO A 54 -20.31 16.97 -7.76
CA PRO A 54 -20.10 17.20 -6.34
C PRO A 54 -21.26 16.67 -5.47
N ASP A 55 -22.49 16.79 -5.95
CA ASP A 55 -23.70 16.42 -5.22
C ASP A 55 -23.74 14.92 -4.88
N LYS A 56 -23.23 14.08 -5.79
CA LYS A 56 -23.19 12.62 -5.62
C LYS A 56 -22.08 12.17 -4.68
N ILE A 57 -20.94 12.85 -4.71
CA ILE A 57 -19.80 12.52 -3.84
C ILE A 57 -20.04 12.96 -2.41
N ILE A 58 -20.68 14.12 -2.19
CA ILE A 58 -21.05 14.56 -0.83
C ILE A 58 -21.96 13.53 -0.16
N SER A 59 -22.95 13.01 -0.89
CA SER A 59 -23.85 11.96 -0.39
C SER A 59 -23.10 10.66 -0.05
N LEU A 60 -22.20 10.22 -0.93
CA LEU A 60 -21.33 9.05 -0.70
C LEU A 60 -20.44 9.23 0.54
N LEU A 61 -19.81 10.41 0.66
CA LEU A 61 -18.89 10.75 1.75
C LEU A 61 -19.62 10.76 3.11
N LEU A 62 -20.85 11.30 3.14
CA LEU A 62 -21.73 11.30 4.31
C LEU A 62 -22.05 9.88 4.78
N VAL A 63 -22.42 9.00 3.85
CA VAL A 63 -22.68 7.59 4.16
C VAL A 63 -21.42 6.91 4.71
N LEU A 64 -20.27 7.15 4.09
CA LEU A 64 -18.98 6.60 4.55
C LEU A 64 -18.64 7.05 5.99
N MET A 65 -18.84 8.34 6.28
CA MET A 65 -18.64 8.92 7.62
C MET A 65 -19.54 8.26 8.67
N ILE A 66 -20.81 7.97 8.34
CA ILE A 66 -21.73 7.28 9.25
C ILE A 66 -21.19 5.88 9.58
N PHE A 67 -20.77 5.11 8.57
CA PHE A 67 -20.19 3.78 8.77
C PHE A 67 -18.89 3.83 9.60
N LEU A 68 -17.99 4.76 9.28
CA LEU A 68 -16.73 4.94 10.01
C LEU A 68 -16.97 5.31 11.47
N THR A 69 -17.94 6.18 11.75
CA THR A 69 -18.31 6.57 13.12
C THR A 69 -18.85 5.36 13.90
N ALA A 70 -19.72 4.55 13.29
CA ALA A 70 -20.23 3.33 13.93
C ALA A 70 -19.12 2.31 14.22
N LEU A 71 -18.18 2.12 13.28
CA LEU A 71 -17.01 1.26 13.45
C LEU A 71 -16.06 1.79 14.54
N ALA A 72 -15.80 3.10 14.57
CA ALA A 72 -14.97 3.74 15.58
C ALA A 72 -15.58 3.57 16.99
N VAL A 73 -16.89 3.81 17.14
CA VAL A 73 -17.60 3.58 18.42
C VAL A 73 -17.48 2.12 18.85
N ARG A 74 -17.61 1.17 17.92
CA ARG A 74 -17.44 -0.26 18.22
C ARG A 74 -16.01 -0.61 18.62
N ALA A 75 -15.01 -0.05 17.94
CA ALA A 75 -13.60 -0.26 18.25
C ALA A 75 -13.23 0.32 19.63
N VAL A 76 -13.68 1.54 19.95
CA VAL A 76 -13.47 2.16 21.27
C VAL A 76 -14.16 1.36 22.37
N LYS A 77 -15.38 0.86 22.15
CA LYS A 77 -16.06 -0.03 23.12
C LYS A 77 -15.30 -1.34 23.33
N LYS A 78 -14.70 -1.89 22.28
CA LYS A 78 -13.88 -3.11 22.36
C LYS A 78 -12.57 -2.87 23.11
N LEU A 79 -11.95 -1.71 22.96
CA LEU A 79 -10.70 -1.34 23.64
C LEU A 79 -10.89 -0.98 25.13
N ARG A 80 -12.09 -0.55 25.53
CA ARG A 80 -12.42 -0.24 26.92
C ARG A 80 -12.74 -1.49 27.76
N LYS A 81 -12.92 -2.65 27.13
CA LYS A 81 -13.25 -3.92 27.77
C LYS A 81 -12.02 -4.79 27.86
#